data_AF-A0A2V5XB32-F1
#
_entry.id   AF-A0A2V5XB32-F1
#
_cell.length_a   1.000
_cell.length_b   1.000
_cell.length_c   1.000
_cell.angle_alpha   90.00
_cell.angle_beta   90.00
_cell.angle_gamma   90.00
#
_symmetry.space_group_name_H-M   'P 1'
#
loop_
_entity.id
_entity.type
_entity.pdbx_description
1 polymer ?
#
loop_
_entity_poly.entity_id
_entity_poly.type
_entity_poly.pdbx_seq_one_letter_code
_entity_poly.pdbx_strand_id
1 'polypeptide(L)'
;TEPQGRLAEALVNLLAPGKVFFCNSGAEANEGLFKLARKFGHGEGRYEIITALNSFHGRTLAGIAATGQEKAKQGFEPAVPGFRHVPYNDLDAMRAAISPATVAVLIEGIQGEGGITA
;
A
#
# COMPACT_ATOMS: atom_id res chain seq x y z
N THR A 1 23.04 -5.55 -10.41
CA THR A 1 23.85 -5.83 -11.64
C THR A 1 23.84 -4.59 -12.53
N GLU A 2 24.69 -4.51 -13.57
CA GLU A 2 24.69 -3.36 -14.50
C GLU A 2 23.29 -3.07 -15.12
N PRO A 3 22.52 -4.07 -15.62
CA PRO A 3 21.17 -3.82 -16.14
C PRO A 3 20.22 -3.21 -15.10
N GLN A 4 20.31 -3.66 -13.85
CA GLN A 4 19.49 -3.15 -12.75
C GLN A 4 19.79 -1.68 -12.43
N GLY A 5 21.08 -1.30 -12.49
CA GLY A 5 21.51 0.09 -12.29
C GLY A 5 20.98 1.02 -13.37
N ARG A 6 21.10 0.61 -14.64
CA ARG A 6 20.60 1.37 -15.80
C ARG A 6 19.07 1.56 -15.75
N LEU A 7 18.34 0.51 -15.39
CA LEU A 7 16.89 0.59 -15.25
C LEU A 7 16.48 1.52 -14.09
N ALA A 8 17.17 1.43 -12.94
CA ALA A 8 16.91 2.31 -11.81
C ALA A 8 17.12 3.80 -12.17
N GLU A 9 18.21 4.11 -12.87
CA GLU A 9 18.50 5.45 -13.36
C GLU A 9 17.41 5.96 -14.31
N ALA A 10 17.01 5.15 -15.28
CA ALA A 10 15.95 5.51 -16.23
C ALA A 10 14.61 5.81 -15.52
N LEU A 11 14.22 5.00 -14.52
CA LEU A 11 12.99 5.20 -13.74
C LEU A 11 13.04 6.49 -12.91
N VAL A 12 14.16 6.78 -12.26
CA VAL A 12 14.34 8.00 -11.46
C VAL A 12 14.26 9.25 -12.34
N ASN A 13 14.86 9.21 -13.53
CA ASN A 13 14.81 10.32 -14.48
C ASN A 13 13.41 10.56 -15.06
N LEU A 14 12.60 9.51 -15.20
CA LEU A 14 11.24 9.60 -15.72
C LEU A 14 10.21 10.08 -14.69
N LEU A 15 10.38 9.69 -13.41
CA LEU A 15 9.36 9.86 -12.38
C LEU A 15 9.70 11.00 -11.40
N ALA A 16 10.68 10.77 -10.53
CA ALA A 16 11.08 11.70 -9.48
C ALA A 16 12.43 11.28 -8.86
N PRO A 17 13.17 12.21 -8.23
CA PRO A 17 14.38 11.89 -7.49
C PRO A 17 14.12 10.81 -6.43
N GLY A 18 14.91 9.73 -6.44
CA GLY A 18 14.70 8.62 -5.51
C GLY A 18 15.65 7.44 -5.67
N LYS A 19 15.27 6.32 -5.04
CA LYS A 19 15.91 5.00 -5.15
C LYS A 19 14.87 3.96 -5.55
N VAL A 20 15.30 2.93 -6.27
CA VAL A 20 14.44 1.84 -6.75
C VAL A 20 14.79 0.54 -6.03
N PHE A 21 13.76 -0.12 -5.51
CA PHE A 21 13.83 -1.50 -5.04
C PHE A 21 13.12 -2.40 -6.06
N PHE A 22 13.78 -3.47 -6.50
CA PHE A 22 13.22 -4.40 -7.47
C PHE A 22 12.77 -5.70 -6.80
N CYS A 23 11.62 -6.20 -7.24
CA CYS A 23 11.03 -7.46 -6.82
C CYS A 23 10.32 -8.13 -8.01
N ASN A 24 9.71 -9.30 -7.77
CA ASN A 24 9.19 -10.19 -8.80
C ASN A 24 7.69 -10.00 -9.04
N SER A 25 6.98 -9.31 -8.14
CA SER A 25 5.54 -9.10 -8.26
C SER A 25 5.08 -7.78 -7.64
N GLY A 26 3.85 -7.37 -7.99
CA GLY A 26 3.19 -6.25 -7.33
C GLY A 26 2.89 -6.51 -5.85
N ALA A 27 2.63 -7.76 -5.47
CA ALA A 27 2.44 -8.13 -4.06
C ALA A 27 3.73 -7.94 -3.24
N GLU A 28 4.88 -8.33 -3.78
CA GLU A 28 6.18 -8.08 -3.14
C GLU A 28 6.54 -6.59 -3.12
N ALA A 29 6.16 -5.83 -4.14
CA ALA A 29 6.34 -4.39 -4.16
C ALA A 29 5.55 -3.73 -3.02
N ASN A 30 4.28 -4.12 -2.86
CA ASN A 30 3.43 -3.65 -1.76
C ASN A 30 3.94 -4.07 -0.39
N GLU A 31 4.42 -5.30 -0.21
CA GLU A 31 5.11 -5.71 1.03
C GLU A 31 6.32 -4.81 1.33
N GLY A 32 7.11 -4.48 0.30
CA GLY A 32 8.20 -3.51 0.40
C GLY A 32 7.72 -2.14 0.88
N LEU A 33 6.63 -1.62 0.31
CA LEU A 33 6.02 -0.35 0.71
C LEU A 33 5.51 -0.38 2.15
N PHE A 34 4.78 -1.42 2.56
CA PHE A 34 4.28 -1.57 3.93
C PHE A 34 5.42 -1.55 4.94
N LYS A 35 6.48 -2.32 4.67
CA LYS A 35 7.66 -2.43 5.53
C LYS A 35 8.43 -1.12 5.59
N LEU A 36 8.62 -0.45 4.46
CA LEU A 36 9.31 0.84 4.41
C LEU A 36 8.56 1.89 5.22
N ALA A 37 7.24 2.01 5.02
CA ALA A 37 6.40 2.94 5.75
C ALA A 37 6.43 2.65 7.26
N ARG A 38 6.17 1.41 7.68
CA ARG A 38 6.19 1.03 9.11
C ARG A 38 7.56 1.22 9.75
N LYS A 39 8.64 0.92 9.04
CA LYS A 39 10.00 1.15 9.54
C LYS A 39 10.27 2.65 9.74
N PHE A 40 9.79 3.50 8.83
CA PHE A 40 9.91 4.95 8.93
C PHE A 40 9.16 5.48 10.17
N GLY A 41 7.92 5.05 10.39
CA GLY A 41 7.10 5.51 11.51
C GLY A 41 7.42 4.87 12.87
N HIS A 42 8.25 3.82 12.91
CA HIS A 42 8.43 2.99 14.11
C HIS A 42 8.84 3.79 15.36
N GLY A 43 9.81 4.71 15.22
CA GLY A 43 10.30 5.53 16.34
C GLY A 43 9.26 6.51 16.89
N GLU A 44 8.22 6.82 16.11
CA GLU A 44 7.10 7.69 16.48
C GLU A 44 5.86 6.89 16.93
N GLY A 45 5.95 5.55 16.99
CA GLY A 45 4.81 4.68 17.28
C GLY A 45 3.79 4.61 16.14
N ARG A 46 4.16 5.03 14.92
CA ARG A 46 3.28 5.04 13.73
C ARG A 46 3.42 3.76 12.93
N TYR A 47 2.30 3.10 12.66
CA TYR A 47 2.26 1.84 11.93
C TYR A 47 1.00 1.64 11.07
N GLU A 48 -0.04 2.46 11.27
CA GLU A 48 -1.31 2.34 10.55
C GLU A 48 -1.15 2.81 9.10
N ILE A 49 -1.61 1.99 8.16
CA ILE A 49 -1.69 2.32 6.74
C ILE A 49 -3.16 2.40 6.37
N ILE A 50 -3.58 3.54 5.81
CA ILE A 50 -4.96 3.73 5.34
C ILE A 50 -5.05 3.31 3.88
N THR A 51 -6.01 2.46 3.55
CA THR A 51 -6.35 2.00 2.20
C THR A 51 -7.82 2.29 1.90
N ALA A 52 -8.27 2.03 0.68
CA ALA A 52 -9.67 2.22 0.30
C ALA A 52 -10.47 0.91 0.33
N LEU A 53 -11.78 1.01 0.58
CA LEU A 53 -12.74 -0.05 0.29
C LEU A 53 -12.69 -0.40 -1.21
N ASN A 54 -12.95 -1.67 -1.54
CA ASN A 54 -12.88 -2.27 -2.88
C ASN A 54 -11.48 -2.32 -3.54
N SER A 55 -10.44 -1.77 -2.90
CA SER A 55 -9.05 -1.84 -3.36
C SER A 55 -8.51 -3.27 -3.45
N PHE A 56 -7.45 -3.48 -4.22
CA PHE A 56 -6.71 -4.74 -4.28
C PHE A 56 -5.20 -4.53 -4.21
N HIS A 57 -4.56 -5.10 -3.19
CA HIS A 57 -3.13 -4.87 -2.89
C HIS A 57 -2.29 -6.15 -2.82
N GLY A 58 -2.83 -7.26 -3.36
CA GLY A 58 -2.13 -8.53 -3.48
C GLY A 58 -2.61 -9.59 -2.49
N ARG A 59 -1.96 -10.76 -2.54
CA ARG A 59 -2.39 -11.97 -1.81
C ARG A 59 -1.40 -12.49 -0.76
N THR A 60 -0.39 -11.70 -0.39
CA THR A 60 0.37 -11.97 0.83
C THR A 60 -0.49 -11.65 2.05
N LEU A 61 -0.16 -12.15 3.24
CA LEU A 61 -1.01 -11.90 4.43
C LEU A 61 -1.18 -10.40 4.74
N ALA A 62 -0.14 -9.58 4.55
CA ALA A 62 -0.28 -8.12 4.70
C ALA A 62 -1.02 -7.50 3.51
N GLY A 63 -0.82 -8.00 2.28
CA GLY A 63 -1.56 -7.56 1.09
C GLY A 63 -3.06 -7.84 1.18
N ILE A 64 -3.45 -8.99 1.75
CA ILE A 64 -4.84 -9.35 2.05
C ILE A 64 -5.41 -8.42 3.12
N ALA A 65 -4.65 -8.14 4.19
CA ALA A 65 -5.09 -7.23 5.23
C ALA A 65 -5.26 -5.78 4.72
N ALA A 66 -4.44 -5.36 3.74
CA ALA A 66 -4.52 -4.06 3.08
C ALA A 66 -5.66 -3.96 2.05
N THR A 67 -6.06 -5.09 1.46
CA THR A 67 -7.07 -5.19 0.39
C THR A 67 -8.46 -4.89 0.95
N GLY A 68 -9.17 -3.93 0.37
CA GLY A 68 -10.49 -3.47 0.80
C GLY A 68 -11.67 -4.36 0.42
N GLN A 69 -11.44 -5.66 0.16
CA GLN A 69 -12.45 -6.62 -0.28
C GLN A 69 -12.61 -7.75 0.75
N GLU A 70 -13.76 -7.83 1.42
CA GLU A 70 -13.98 -8.85 2.46
C GLU A 70 -13.84 -10.29 1.94
N LYS A 71 -14.28 -10.55 0.71
CA LYS A 71 -14.10 -11.86 0.05
C LYS A 71 -12.64 -12.30 -0.06
N ALA A 72 -11.68 -11.36 -0.11
CA ALA A 72 -10.27 -11.68 -0.20
C ALA A 72 -9.65 -12.04 1.15
N LYS A 73 -10.32 -11.71 2.27
CA LYS A 73 -9.85 -11.89 3.64
C LYS A 73 -10.33 -13.18 4.29
N GLN A 74 -11.51 -13.67 3.88
CA GLN A 74 -12.15 -14.85 4.47
C GLN A 74 -11.22 -16.07 4.47
N GLY A 75 -11.03 -16.67 5.65
CA GLY A 75 -10.24 -17.89 5.84
C GLY A 75 -8.75 -17.66 6.12
N PHE A 76 -8.31 -16.40 6.25
CA PHE A 76 -6.93 -16.02 6.55
C PHE A 76 -6.78 -15.30 7.90
N GLU A 77 -7.79 -15.39 8.78
CA GLU A 77 -7.78 -14.78 10.09
C GLU A 77 -6.78 -15.45 11.06
N PRO A 78 -6.18 -14.69 12.00
CA PRO A 78 -6.34 -13.25 12.20
C PRO A 78 -5.55 -12.42 11.17
N ALA A 79 -6.16 -11.32 10.72
CA ALA A 79 -5.53 -10.40 9.78
C ALA A 79 -4.31 -9.69 10.41
N VAL A 80 -3.33 -9.34 9.58
CA VAL A 80 -2.21 -8.49 9.99
C VAL A 80 -2.75 -7.13 10.48
N PRO A 81 -2.49 -6.72 11.73
CA PRO A 81 -3.06 -5.48 12.27
C PRO A 81 -2.44 -4.25 11.61
N GLY A 82 -3.11 -3.10 11.74
CA GLY A 82 -2.60 -1.80 11.30
C GLY A 82 -2.95 -1.42 9.87
N PHE A 83 -4.03 -1.97 9.31
CA PHE A 83 -4.66 -1.51 8.07
C PHE A 83 -6.06 -0.97 8.36
N ARG A 84 -6.36 0.22 7.87
CA ARG A 84 -7.68 0.87 8.02
C ARG A 84 -8.23 1.17 6.63
N HIS A 85 -9.53 0.97 6.44
CA HIS A 85 -10.16 1.13 5.14
C HIS A 85 -11.16 2.29 5.17
N VAL A 86 -11.11 3.17 4.18
CA VAL A 86 -12.07 4.28 4.00
C VAL A 86 -12.79 4.15 2.65
N PRO A 87 -13.99 4.74 2.47
CA PRO A 87 -14.61 4.79 1.15
C PRO A 87 -13.67 5.42 0.11
N TYR A 88 -13.59 4.80 -1.07
CA TYR A 88 -12.82 5.35 -2.19
C TYR A 88 -13.43 6.69 -2.63
N ASN A 89 -12.59 7.66 -3.00
CA ASN A 89 -12.98 9.04 -3.35
C ASN A 89 -13.72 9.86 -2.29
N ASP A 90 -13.66 9.45 -1.02
CA ASP A 90 -14.17 10.26 0.09
C ASP A 90 -13.02 10.94 0.85
N LEU A 91 -12.77 12.20 0.50
CA LEU A 91 -11.70 13.00 1.11
C LEU A 91 -11.97 13.34 2.58
N ASP A 92 -13.24 13.48 2.96
CA ASP A 92 -13.62 13.79 4.35
C ASP A 92 -13.41 12.56 5.23
N ALA A 93 -13.80 11.38 4.77
CA ALA A 93 -13.52 10.11 5.44
C ALA A 93 -12.01 9.85 5.55
N MET A 94 -11.24 10.12 4.47
CA MET A 94 -9.78 10.00 4.51
C MET A 94 -9.17 10.92 5.56
N ARG A 95 -9.59 12.20 5.59
CA ARG A 95 -9.10 13.18 6.57
C ARG A 95 -9.44 12.78 8.00
N ALA A 96 -10.67 12.31 8.24
CA ALA A 96 -11.13 11.85 9.54
C ALA A 96 -10.43 10.56 10.00
N ALA A 97 -9.94 9.73 9.07
CA ALA A 97 -9.25 8.49 9.39
C ALA A 97 -7.80 8.70 9.86
N ILE A 98 -7.16 9.83 9.50
CA ILE A 98 -5.78 10.12 9.92
C ILE A 98 -5.70 10.24 11.44
N SER A 99 -4.83 9.43 12.04
CA SER A 99 -4.57 9.35 13.48
C SER A 99 -3.10 9.66 13.78
N PRO A 100 -2.72 9.91 15.05
CA PRO A 100 -1.32 9.95 15.46
C PRO A 100 -0.53 8.67 15.14
N ALA A 101 -1.20 7.52 14.92
CA ALA A 101 -0.57 6.26 14.56
C ALA A 101 -0.45 6.04 13.03
N THR A 102 -1.00 6.94 12.21
CA THR A 102 -1.02 6.82 10.74
C THR A 102 0.36 7.10 10.14
N VAL A 103 0.92 6.13 9.43
CA VAL A 103 2.23 6.25 8.77
C VAL A 103 2.14 6.48 7.27
N ALA A 104 1.10 5.97 6.61
CA ALA A 104 0.93 6.11 5.17
C ALA A 104 -0.54 6.00 4.72
N VAL A 105 -0.80 6.52 3.51
CA VAL A 105 -2.01 6.26 2.72
C VAL A 105 -1.58 5.51 1.46
N LEU A 106 -2.24 4.41 1.14
CA LEU A 106 -2.03 3.64 -0.10
C LEU A 106 -3.33 3.61 -0.90
N ILE A 107 -3.28 4.16 -2.11
CA ILE A 107 -4.43 4.33 -3.00
C ILE A 107 -4.03 3.97 -4.43
N GLU A 108 -4.91 3.26 -5.13
CA GLU A 108 -4.87 3.08 -6.57
C GLU A 108 -5.43 4.33 -7.25
N GLY A 109 -4.77 4.86 -8.28
CA GLY A 109 -5.28 6.04 -9.01
C GLY A 109 -6.60 5.78 -9.74
N ILE A 110 -6.83 4.53 -10.16
CA ILE A 110 -8.10 3.98 -10.63
C ILE A 110 -8.16 2.56 -10.04
N GLN A 111 -9.23 2.21 -9.34
CA GLN A 111 -9.39 0.87 -8.79
C GLN A 111 -9.70 -0.12 -9.92
N GLY A 112 -8.77 -1.05 -10.17
CA GLY A 112 -8.90 -2.06 -11.22
C GLY A 112 -9.94 -3.12 -10.85
N GLU A 113 -9.57 -3.97 -9.88
CA GLU A 113 -10.42 -5.05 -9.36
C GLU A 113 -11.70 -4.54 -8.66
N GLY A 114 -11.70 -3.26 -8.27
CA GLY A 114 -12.88 -2.56 -7.73
C GLY A 114 -13.95 -2.23 -8.78
N GLY A 115 -13.74 -2.58 -10.06
CA GLY A 115 -14.71 -2.37 -11.13
C GLY A 115 -14.41 -1.16 -12.02
N ILE A 116 -13.13 -0.82 -12.22
CA ILE A 116 -12.69 0.31 -13.05
C ILE A 116 -13.29 1.64 -12.56
N THR A 117 -13.08 1.93 -11.28
CA THR A 117 -13.61 3.14 -10.61
C THR A 117 -12.52 4.21 -10.49
N ALA A 118 -12.79 5.42 -10.97
CA ALA A 118 -11.91 6.58 -10.91
C ALA A 118 -12.44 7.62 -9.94
#